data_AF-A0A3N5N5U5-F1
#
_entry.id   AF-A0A3N5N5U5-F1
#
_cell.length_a   1.000
_cell.length_b   1.000
_cell.length_c   1.000
_cell.angle_alpha   90.00
_cell.angle_beta   90.00
_cell.angle_gamma   90.00
#
_symmetry.space_group_name_H-M   'P 1'
#
loop_
_entity.id
_entity.type
_entity.pdbx_description
1 polymer ?
#
loop_
_entity_poly.entity_id
_entity_poly.type
_entity_poly.pdbx_seq_one_letter_code
_entity_poly.pdbx_strand_id
1 'polypeptide(L)'
;MDDSRKAKRYLYSGAVIGGIISLTITLLMDTFYSDSFQGTWRDAIAKDLNTFLSLGVTSKSIIVYIGFVFVLALLTAFGAFMGFIFSFFLYKFFSFLGTK
;
A
#
# COMPACT_ATOMS: atom_id res chain seq x y z
N MET A 1 18.14 -17.21 -22.62
CA MET A 1 16.67 -17.17 -22.41
C MET A 1 16.24 -17.28 -20.94
N ASP A 2 17.16 -17.59 -20.02
CA ASP A 2 16.84 -17.83 -18.59
C ASP A 2 16.82 -16.55 -17.72
N ASP A 3 17.69 -15.57 -18.01
CA ASP A 3 17.81 -14.34 -17.19
C ASP A 3 16.56 -13.45 -17.18
N SER A 4 15.88 -13.31 -18.32
CA SER A 4 14.65 -12.50 -18.38
C SER A 4 13.54 -13.07 -17.49
N ARG A 5 13.49 -14.41 -17.34
CA ARG A 5 12.49 -15.08 -16.51
C ARG A 5 12.80 -14.91 -15.02
N LYS A 6 14.09 -15.00 -14.66
CA LYS A 6 14.58 -14.74 -13.30
C LYS A 6 14.34 -13.28 -12.90
N ALA A 7 14.68 -12.32 -13.76
CA ALA A 7 14.44 -10.90 -13.52
C ALA A 7 12.96 -10.60 -13.26
N LYS A 8 12.06 -11.08 -14.14
CA LYS A 8 10.60 -10.91 -13.96
C LYS A 8 10.11 -11.48 -12.64
N ARG A 9 10.61 -12.64 -12.23
CA ARG A 9 10.23 -13.27 -10.95
C ARG A 9 10.69 -12.42 -9.76
N TYR A 10 11.92 -11.91 -9.76
CA TYR A 10 12.40 -11.04 -8.68
C TYR A 10 11.62 -9.73 -8.59
N LEU A 11 11.35 -9.10 -9.72
CA LEU A 11 10.57 -7.87 -9.78
C LEU A 11 9.14 -8.08 -9.26
N TYR A 12 8.50 -9.18 -9.66
CA TYR A 12 7.16 -9.52 -9.19
C TYR A 12 7.14 -9.85 -7.69
N SER A 13 8.13 -10.61 -7.20
CA SER A 13 8.28 -10.85 -5.76
C SER A 13 8.46 -9.55 -4.98
N GLY A 14 9.27 -8.62 -5.50
CA GLY A 14 9.43 -7.28 -4.94
C GLY A 14 8.12 -6.52 -4.84
N ALA A 15 7.33 -6.54 -5.91
CA ALA A 15 6.02 -5.90 -5.93
C ALA A 15 5.05 -6.52 -4.90
N VAL A 16 4.96 -7.85 -4.85
CA VAL A 16 4.07 -8.54 -3.89
C VAL A 16 4.48 -8.23 -2.45
N ILE A 17 5.77 -8.32 -2.14
CA ILE A 17 6.30 -8.03 -0.80
C ILE A 17 6.05 -6.57 -0.43
N GLY A 18 6.34 -5.63 -1.33
CA GLY A 18 6.10 -4.20 -1.10
C GLY A 18 4.63 -3.88 -0.84
N GLY A 19 3.72 -4.51 -1.59
CA GLY A 19 2.28 -4.38 -1.37
C GLY A 19 1.84 -4.91 -0.01
N ILE A 20 2.29 -6.11 0.37
CA ILE A 20 1.97 -6.72 1.67
C ILE A 20 2.50 -5.87 2.82
N ILE A 21 3.75 -5.39 2.74
CA ILE A 21 4.36 -4.55 3.77
C ILE A 21 3.60 -3.25 3.92
N SER A 22 3.28 -2.58 2.81
CA SER A 22 2.50 -1.33 2.84
C SER A 22 1.13 -1.54 3.48
N LEU A 23 0.40 -2.57 3.05
CA LEU A 23 -0.91 -2.90 3.63
C LEU A 23 -0.80 -3.18 5.13
N THR A 24 0.21 -3.95 5.54
CA THR A 24 0.47 -4.27 6.94
C THR A 24 0.73 -3.01 7.75
N ILE A 25 1.64 -2.14 7.29
CA ILE A 25 1.95 -0.88 7.98
C ILE A 25 0.71 0.01 8.08
N THR A 26 -0.06 0.17 7.00
CA THR A 26 -1.28 0.98 7.01
C THR A 26 -2.29 0.46 8.04
N LEU A 27 -2.51 -0.86 8.09
CA LEU A 27 -3.42 -1.46 9.08
C LEU A 27 -2.87 -1.31 10.51
N LEU A 28 -1.56 -1.49 10.71
CA LEU A 28 -0.93 -1.27 12.02
C LEU A 28 -1.10 0.18 12.49
N MET A 29 -0.93 1.15 11.59
CA MET A 29 -1.17 2.56 11.90
C MET A 29 -2.63 2.82 12.29
N ASP A 30 -3.58 2.19 11.58
CA ASP A 30 -5.01 2.33 11.89
C ASP A 30 -5.40 1.70 13.23
N THR A 31 -4.82 0.54 13.58
CA THR A 31 -5.26 -0.24 14.74
C THR A 31 -4.50 0.07 16.02
N PHE A 32 -3.19 0.29 15.92
CA PHE A 32 -2.32 0.46 17.10
C PHE A 32 -1.94 1.92 17.36
N TYR A 33 -1.99 2.77 16.33
CA TYR A 33 -1.58 4.16 16.44
C TYR A 33 -2.73 5.15 16.25
N SER A 34 -3.99 4.69 16.20
CA SER A 34 -5.17 5.55 16.04
C SER A 34 -5.20 6.69 17.04
N ASP A 35 -4.85 6.42 18.30
CA ASP A 35 -4.90 7.42 19.37
C ASP A 35 -3.83 8.51 19.18
N SER A 36 -2.68 8.13 18.61
CA SER A 36 -1.62 9.09 18.26
C SER A 36 -1.96 9.90 17.01
N PHE A 37 -2.77 9.33 16.11
CA PHE A 37 -3.19 9.96 14.86
C PHE A 37 -4.60 10.59 14.91
N GLN A 38 -5.16 10.78 16.11
CA GLN A 38 -6.46 11.42 16.36
C GLN A 38 -7.66 10.70 15.73
N GLY A 39 -7.58 9.37 15.59
CA GLY A 39 -8.66 8.52 15.10
C GLY A 39 -8.20 7.50 14.07
N THR A 40 -9.17 6.79 13.50
CA THR A 40 -8.95 5.81 12.44
C THR A 40 -9.11 6.45 11.06
N TRP A 41 -8.60 5.79 10.02
CA TRP A 41 -8.84 6.16 8.63
C TRP A 41 -10.34 6.23 8.31
N ARG A 42 -11.17 5.37 8.92
CA ARG A 42 -12.63 5.41 8.75
C ARG A 42 -13.23 6.68 9.34
N ASP A 43 -12.71 7.18 10.46
CA ASP A 43 -13.18 8.43 11.06
C ASP A 43 -12.82 9.63 10.17
N ALA A 44 -11.61 9.63 9.61
CA ALA A 44 -11.18 10.65 8.65
C ALA A 44 -12.07 10.66 7.40
N ILE A 45 -12.33 9.48 6.82
CA ILE A 45 -13.19 9.36 5.63
C ILE A 45 -14.63 9.81 5.95
N ALA A 46 -15.19 9.43 7.11
CA ALA A 46 -16.51 9.89 7.51
C ALA A 46 -16.57 11.41 7.67
N LYS A 47 -15.54 12.02 8.26
CA LYS A 47 -15.40 13.46 8.38
C LYS A 47 -15.36 14.13 7.01
N ASP A 48 -14.53 13.64 6.09
CA ASP A 48 -14.40 14.19 4.74
C ASP A 48 -15.71 14.09 3.95
N LEU A 49 -16.41 12.95 4.00
CA LEU A 49 -17.71 12.78 3.35
C LEU A 49 -18.76 13.74 3.91
N ASN A 50 -18.74 14.01 5.21
CA ASN A 50 -19.62 14.99 5.82
C ASN A 50 -19.25 16.43 5.46
N THR A 51 -17.96 16.75 5.37
CA THR A 51 -17.49 18.09 5.03
C THR A 51 -17.72 18.43 3.55
N PHE A 52 -17.43 17.51 2.64
CA PHE A 52 -17.49 17.79 1.20
C PHE A 52 -18.85 17.48 0.58
N LEU A 53 -19.58 16.49 1.10
CA LEU A 53 -20.82 16.00 0.49
C LEU A 53 -22.03 16.14 1.40
N SER A 54 -21.86 16.62 2.65
CA SER A 54 -22.95 16.84 3.62
C SER A 54 -23.83 15.61 3.85
N LEU A 55 -23.25 14.40 3.77
CA LEU A 55 -24.01 13.13 3.73
C LEU A 55 -24.51 12.65 5.10
N GLY A 56 -24.09 13.27 6.21
CA GLY A 56 -24.50 12.86 7.57
C GLY A 56 -24.10 11.43 7.93
N VAL A 57 -22.98 10.93 7.41
CA VAL A 57 -22.53 9.54 7.55
C VAL A 57 -21.66 9.33 8.80
N THR A 58 -21.69 8.12 9.35
CA THR A 58 -20.88 7.73 10.50
C THR A 58 -19.74 6.81 10.06
N SER A 59 -18.70 6.64 10.88
CA SER A 59 -17.56 5.76 10.57
C SER A 59 -17.93 4.28 10.37
N LYS A 60 -19.15 3.89 10.74
CA LYS A 60 -19.70 2.54 10.56
C LYS A 60 -20.56 2.41 9.29
N SER A 61 -20.77 3.48 8.54
CA SER A 61 -21.58 3.47 7.32
C SER A 61 -20.88 2.70 6.18
N ILE A 62 -21.66 2.00 5.36
CA ILE A 62 -21.12 1.19 4.24
C ILE A 62 -20.26 2.02 3.27
N ILE A 63 -20.65 3.27 3.00
CA ILE A 63 -19.92 4.17 2.10
C ILE A 63 -18.51 4.50 2.62
N VAL A 64 -18.34 4.57 3.95
CA VAL A 64 -17.04 4.79 4.59
C VAL A 64 -16.16 3.55 4.42
N TYR A 65 -16.72 2.35 4.57
CA TYR A 65 -15.97 1.11 4.31
C TYR A 65 -15.52 0.98 2.85
N ILE A 66 -16.37 1.38 1.90
CA ILE A 66 -16.00 1.43 0.47
C ILE A 66 -14.82 2.38 0.26
N GLY A 67 -14.90 3.60 0.82
CA GLY A 67 -13.80 4.56 0.78
C GLY A 67 -12.53 4.02 1.44
N PHE A 68 -12.65 3.32 2.56
CA PHE A 68 -11.51 2.76 3.28
C PHE A 68 -10.83 1.64 2.47
N VAL A 69 -11.59 0.72 1.90
CA VAL A 69 -11.04 -0.33 1.01
C VAL A 69 -10.38 0.30 -0.22
N PHE A 70 -10.95 1.37 -0.77
CA PHE A 70 -10.34 2.10 -1.87
C PHE A 70 -8.98 2.70 -1.49
N VAL A 71 -8.88 3.35 -0.33
CA VAL A 71 -7.61 3.88 0.20
C VAL A 71 -6.60 2.76 0.44
N LEU A 72 -7.00 1.64 1.05
CA LEU A 72 -6.13 0.49 1.25
C LEU A 72 -5.62 -0.09 -0.07
N ALA A 73 -6.48 -0.17 -1.09
CA ALA A 73 -6.09 -0.65 -2.42
C ALA A 73 -5.05 0.28 -3.07
N LEU A 74 -5.24 1.60 -2.97
CA LEU A 74 -4.28 2.58 -3.47
C LEU A 74 -2.92 2.49 -2.77
N LEU A 75 -2.93 2.42 -1.43
CA LEU A 75 -1.69 2.29 -0.66
C LEU A 75 -0.99 0.96 -0.94
N THR A 76 -1.74 -0.13 -1.07
CA THR A 76 -1.17 -1.44 -1.45
C THR A 76 -0.55 -1.39 -2.85
N ALA A 77 -1.22 -0.76 -3.82
CA ALA A 77 -0.69 -0.58 -5.17
C ALA A 77 0.58 0.28 -5.17
N PHE A 78 0.60 1.36 -4.38
CA PHE A 78 1.78 2.20 -4.22
C PHE A 78 2.95 1.44 -3.58
N GLY A 79 2.69 0.69 -2.50
CA GLY A 79 3.67 -0.19 -1.87
C GLY A 79 4.23 -1.22 -2.84
N ALA A 80 3.38 -1.82 -3.66
CA ALA A 80 3.81 -2.77 -4.69
C ALA A 80 4.66 -2.11 -5.77
N PHE A 81 4.30 -0.91 -6.20
CA PHE A 81 5.11 -0.14 -7.15
C PHE A 81 6.49 0.21 -6.58
N MET A 82 6.56 0.65 -5.32
CA MET A 82 7.83 0.92 -4.64
C MET A 82 8.67 -0.35 -4.46
N GLY A 83 8.04 -1.47 -4.10
CA GLY A 83 8.71 -2.78 -4.01
C GLY A 83 9.27 -3.25 -5.35
N PHE A 84 8.54 -3.03 -6.45
CA PHE A 84 9.03 -3.29 -7.80
C PHE A 84 10.27 -2.45 -8.12
N ILE A 85 10.23 -1.14 -7.86
CA ILE A 85 11.35 -0.23 -8.10
C ILE A 85 12.57 -0.67 -7.29
N PHE A 86 12.38 -0.97 -6.01
CA PHE A 86 13.46 -1.42 -5.14
C PHE A 86 14.10 -2.72 -5.64
N SER A 87 13.29 -3.73 -5.98
CA SER A 87 13.81 -4.98 -6.53
C SER A 87 14.46 -4.81 -7.90
N PHE A 88 14.03 -3.84 -8.70
CA PHE A 88 14.70 -3.49 -9.95
C PHE A 88 16.12 -2.99 -9.70
N PHE A 89 16.30 -2.06 -8.76
CA PHE A 89 17.63 -1.56 -8.40
C PHE A 89 18.52 -2.67 -7.82
N LEU A 90 17.98 -3.53 -6.95
CA LEU A 90 18.73 -4.68 -6.43
C LEU A 90 19.16 -5.62 -7.57
N TYR A 91 18.24 -5.98 -8.47
CA TYR A 91 18.57 -6.84 -9.61
C TYR A 91 19.67 -6.22 -10.47
N LYS A 92 19.57 -4.92 -10.78
CA LYS A 92 20.59 -4.21 -11.57
C LYS A 92 21.94 -4.18 -10.86
N PHE A 93 21.95 -3.92 -9.55
CA PHE A 93 23.16 -3.87 -8.74
C PHE A 93 23.86 -5.23 -8.69
N PHE A 94 23.13 -6.31 -8.40
CA PHE A 94 23.71 -7.66 -8.38
C PHE A 94 24.11 -8.16 -9.76
N SER A 95 23.35 -7.82 -10.81
CA SER A 95 23.75 -8.13 -12.19
C SER A 95 25.03 -7.41 -12.57
N PHE A 96 25.25 -6.17 -12.11
CA PHE A 96 26.50 -5.44 -12.33
C PHE A 96 27.68 -6.10 -11.58
N LEU A 97 27.49 -6.47 -10.30
CA LEU A 97 28.53 -7.14 -9.50
C LEU A 97 28.86 -8.56 -9.97
N GLY A 98 27.87 -9.28 -10.50
CA GLY A 98 28.02 -10.64 -11.02
C GLY A 98 28.73 -10.72 -12.36
N THR A 99 29.13 -9.58 -12.95
CA THR A 99 29.93 -9.53 -14.17
C THR A 99 31.36 -10.02 -13.86
N LYS A 100 31.59 -11.32 -14.08
CA LYS A 100 32.84 -11.83 -14.64
C LYS A 100 32.67 -12.00 -16.14
#